data_AF-Q06BR5-F1
#
_entry.id   AF-Q06BR5-F1
#
_cell.length_a   1.000
_cell.length_b   1.000
_cell.length_c   1.000
_cell.angle_alpha   90.00
_cell.angle_beta   90.00
_cell.angle_gamma   90.00
#
_symmetry.space_group_name_H-M   'P 1'
#
loop_
_entity.id
_entity.type
_entity.pdbx_description
1 polymer ?
#
loop_
_entity_poly.entity_id
_entity_poly.type
_entity_poly.pdbx_seq_one_letter_code
_entity_poly.pdbx_strand_id
1 'polypeptide(L)'
;MTLGMMAAQVAAKAVDKDATVHKWHVFQHVREARDAVGATDRALAILNALLSFHPDTAFNGDSDLVVFPSNEQLISRANGMSPATLRRHLAVLVQCGLVIRRDSPNGKRFARKGPNGEIEQAYGFDLTPIVVRAQEFKDLAEAVVAERRALKLAKERITLCRRDVVKMIATGIDEAIPADWRGFQRAYEDIAGRIPRTAPRQSYDAIAGELEALWLEVQNTLETFVNSHNENANESHSERHIQNSKP
;
A
#
# COMPACT_ATOMS: atom_id res chain seq x y z
N MET A 1 -29.65 10.17 4.67
CA MET A 1 -29.39 8.74 4.90
C MET A 1 -28.83 8.16 3.62
N THR A 2 -27.62 7.58 3.65
CA THR A 2 -27.02 6.90 2.50
C THR A 2 -26.89 5.40 2.79
N LEU A 3 -26.71 4.56 1.75
CA LEU A 3 -26.52 3.11 1.91
C LEU A 3 -25.36 2.76 2.85
N GLY A 4 -24.23 3.48 2.76
CA GLY A 4 -23.08 3.28 3.66
C GLY A 4 -23.42 3.55 5.14
N MET A 5 -24.28 4.54 5.42
CA MET A 5 -24.74 4.81 6.79
C MET A 5 -25.65 3.69 7.32
N MET A 6 -26.51 3.13 6.46
CA MET A 6 -27.37 1.99 6.83
C MET A 6 -26.56 0.73 7.05
N ALA A 7 -25.58 0.44 6.18
CA ALA A 7 -24.69 -0.70 6.31
C ALA A 7 -23.90 -0.64 7.63
N ALA A 8 -23.34 0.53 7.98
CA ALA A 8 -22.64 0.71 9.25
C ALA A 8 -23.56 0.47 10.46
N GLN A 9 -24.81 0.96 10.42
CA GLN A 9 -25.78 0.74 11.50
C GLN A 9 -26.20 -0.73 11.64
N VAL A 10 -26.42 -1.43 10.53
CA VAL A 10 -26.76 -2.86 10.55
C VAL A 10 -25.58 -3.68 11.08
N ALA A 11 -24.37 -3.40 10.61
CA ALA A 11 -23.16 -4.11 11.03
C ALA A 11 -22.85 -3.86 12.52
N ALA A 12 -23.07 -2.65 13.02
CA ALA A 12 -22.95 -2.33 14.45
C ALA A 12 -23.89 -3.15 15.34
N LYS A 13 -25.10 -3.47 14.86
CA LYS A 13 -26.05 -4.33 15.59
C LYS A 13 -25.68 -5.81 15.56
N ALA A 14 -24.84 -6.21 14.61
CA ALA A 14 -24.41 -7.59 14.41
C ALA A 14 -22.98 -7.84 14.92
N VAL A 15 -22.42 -6.94 15.72
CA VAL A 15 -21.07 -7.09 16.27
C VAL A 15 -20.99 -8.36 17.11
N ASP A 16 -19.97 -9.17 16.86
CA ASP A 16 -19.65 -10.31 17.73
C ASP A 16 -19.26 -9.76 19.11
N LYS A 17 -19.98 -10.19 20.13
CA LYS A 17 -19.82 -9.70 21.51
C LYS A 17 -18.47 -10.06 22.10
N ASP A 18 -17.87 -11.16 21.63
CA ASP A 18 -16.57 -11.63 22.08
C ASP A 18 -15.41 -10.98 21.31
N ALA A 19 -15.70 -10.24 20.22
CA ALA A 19 -14.68 -9.55 19.47
C ALA A 19 -14.03 -8.44 20.30
N THR A 20 -12.72 -8.52 20.45
CA THR A 20 -11.90 -7.54 21.17
C THR A 20 -10.82 -7.01 20.24
N VAL A 21 -10.74 -5.68 20.09
CA VAL A 21 -9.74 -5.03 19.23
C VAL A 21 -9.02 -3.90 19.95
N HIS A 22 -7.75 -3.68 19.63
CA HIS A 22 -7.01 -2.53 20.14
C HIS A 22 -7.27 -1.31 19.24
N LYS A 23 -7.96 -0.29 19.76
CA LYS A 23 -8.45 0.86 18.99
C LYS A 23 -7.35 1.58 18.20
N TRP A 24 -6.14 1.65 18.74
CA TRP A 24 -5.03 2.31 18.06
C TRP A 24 -4.45 1.49 16.92
N HIS A 25 -4.49 0.15 16.99
CA HIS A 25 -4.09 -0.69 15.86
C HIS A 25 -5.07 -0.53 14.70
N VAL A 26 -6.38 -0.58 15.00
CA VAL A 26 -7.41 -0.34 13.98
C VAL A 26 -7.27 1.06 13.38
N PHE A 27 -7.01 2.08 14.20
CA PHE A 27 -6.75 3.43 13.70
C PHE A 27 -5.54 3.49 12.76
N GLN A 28 -4.44 2.78 13.04
CA GLN A 28 -3.31 2.71 12.12
C GLN A 28 -3.69 2.04 10.80
N HIS A 29 -4.47 0.96 10.84
CA HIS A 29 -4.97 0.32 9.62
C HIS A 29 -5.84 1.26 8.78
N VAL A 30 -6.80 1.95 9.41
CA VAL A 30 -7.63 2.97 8.75
C VAL A 30 -6.78 4.09 8.16
N ARG A 31 -5.74 4.54 8.87
CA ARG A 31 -4.81 5.58 8.39
C ARG A 31 -4.01 5.11 7.18
N GLU A 32 -3.52 3.88 7.21
CA GLU A 32 -2.75 3.29 6.11
C GLU A 32 -3.61 3.08 4.86
N ALA A 33 -4.88 2.73 5.05
CA ALA A 33 -5.87 2.50 4.00
C ALA A 33 -6.78 3.72 3.70
N ARG A 34 -6.41 4.93 4.14
CA ARG A 34 -7.35 6.08 4.15
C ARG A 34 -8.01 6.35 2.80
N ASP A 35 -7.24 6.24 1.71
CA ASP A 35 -7.70 6.56 0.36
C ASP A 35 -8.72 5.50 -0.11
N ALA A 36 -8.49 4.22 0.21
CA ALA A 36 -9.43 3.13 -0.06
C ALA A 36 -10.71 3.22 0.79
N VAL A 37 -10.59 3.71 2.03
CA VAL A 37 -11.73 3.96 2.93
C VAL A 37 -12.49 5.24 2.54
N GLY A 38 -11.91 6.11 1.70
CA GLY A 38 -12.46 7.42 1.33
C GLY A 38 -12.31 8.49 2.41
N ALA A 39 -11.48 8.23 3.44
CA ALA A 39 -11.25 9.14 4.54
C ALA A 39 -10.18 10.17 4.21
N THR A 40 -10.35 11.41 4.68
CA THR A 40 -9.34 12.47 4.53
C THR A 40 -8.47 12.59 5.77
N ASP A 41 -7.27 13.16 5.64
CA ASP A 41 -6.38 13.39 6.80
C ASP A 41 -7.03 14.20 7.92
N ARG A 42 -7.83 15.21 7.56
CA ARG A 42 -8.60 16.01 8.52
C ARG A 42 -9.69 15.20 9.21
N ALA A 43 -10.33 14.26 8.50
CA ALA A 43 -11.29 13.34 9.10
C ALA A 43 -10.60 12.37 10.07
N LEU A 44 -9.43 11.83 9.70
CA LEU A 44 -8.66 10.95 10.57
C LEU A 44 -8.13 11.66 11.83
N ALA A 45 -7.78 12.95 11.75
CA ALA A 45 -7.45 13.73 12.94
C ALA A 45 -8.63 13.81 13.92
N ILE A 46 -9.86 13.93 13.41
CA ILE A 46 -11.07 13.91 14.24
C ILE A 46 -11.32 12.51 14.78
N LEU A 47 -11.15 11.45 13.99
CA LEU A 47 -11.29 10.07 14.48
C LEU A 47 -10.30 9.78 15.61
N ASN A 48 -9.04 10.17 15.44
CA ASN A 48 -8.01 10.08 16.48
C ASN A 48 -8.45 10.79 17.77
N ALA A 49 -8.99 12.00 17.64
CA ALA A 49 -9.52 12.75 18.77
C ALA A 49 -10.71 12.01 19.43
N LEU A 50 -11.68 11.49 18.66
CA LEU A 50 -12.82 10.72 19.17
C LEU A 50 -12.38 9.48 19.96
N LEU A 51 -11.44 8.70 19.41
CA LEU A 51 -10.88 7.50 20.07
C LEU A 51 -10.21 7.84 21.41
N SER A 52 -9.63 9.04 21.55
CA SER A 52 -8.98 9.48 22.79
C SER A 52 -9.95 9.83 23.92
N PHE A 53 -11.25 10.03 23.63
CA PHE A 53 -12.26 10.27 24.65
C PHE A 53 -12.76 8.98 25.31
N HIS A 54 -12.48 7.81 24.72
CA HIS A 54 -12.76 6.53 25.36
C HIS A 54 -11.57 6.14 26.25
N PRO A 55 -11.77 5.80 27.55
CA PRO A 55 -10.66 5.49 28.45
C PRO A 55 -9.93 4.20 28.02
N ASP A 56 -10.68 3.16 27.70
CA ASP A 56 -10.10 1.86 27.36
C ASP A 56 -9.48 1.85 25.98
N THR A 57 -8.40 1.10 25.83
CA THR A 57 -7.71 0.85 24.56
C THR A 57 -8.23 -0.40 23.85
N ALA A 58 -8.70 -1.38 24.60
CA ALA A 58 -9.42 -2.54 24.10
C ALA A 58 -10.90 -2.19 23.95
N PHE A 59 -11.42 -2.31 22.74
CA PHE A 59 -12.84 -2.17 22.43
C PHE A 59 -13.44 -3.55 22.26
N ASN A 60 -14.51 -3.81 23.01
CA ASN A 60 -15.22 -5.08 23.01
C ASN A 60 -16.55 -4.91 22.27
N GLY A 61 -17.01 -5.94 21.57
CA GLY A 61 -18.29 -5.90 20.84
C GLY A 61 -19.50 -5.61 21.74
N ASP A 62 -19.46 -6.00 23.02
CA ASP A 62 -20.55 -5.77 23.98
C ASP A 62 -20.46 -4.42 24.74
N SER A 63 -19.45 -3.60 24.47
CA SER A 63 -19.25 -2.32 25.17
C SER A 63 -20.01 -1.16 24.50
N ASP A 64 -20.60 -0.25 25.29
CA ASP A 64 -21.22 0.98 24.75
C ASP A 64 -20.13 1.98 24.32
N LEU A 65 -19.69 1.86 23.07
CA LEU A 65 -18.58 2.63 22.50
C LEU A 65 -19.00 4.05 22.05
N VAL A 66 -19.89 4.70 22.80
CA VAL A 66 -20.39 6.04 22.48
C VAL A 66 -19.61 7.11 23.24
N VAL A 67 -19.02 8.04 22.48
CA VAL A 67 -18.35 9.23 23.03
C VAL A 67 -19.13 10.50 22.71
N PHE A 68 -19.18 11.44 23.64
CA PHE A 68 -19.97 12.68 23.52
C PHE A 68 -19.15 13.95 23.83
N PRO A 69 -17.99 14.17 23.19
CA PRO A 69 -17.20 15.37 23.42
C PRO A 69 -17.90 16.63 22.92
N SER A 70 -17.66 17.75 23.62
CA SER A 70 -18.05 19.07 23.12
C SER A 70 -17.26 19.40 21.84
N ASN A 71 -17.83 20.25 20.97
CA ASN A 71 -17.11 20.67 19.77
C ASN A 71 -15.80 21.39 20.11
N GLU A 72 -15.76 22.16 21.21
CA GLU A 72 -14.54 22.83 21.68
C GLU A 72 -13.46 21.82 22.08
N GLN A 73 -13.82 20.77 22.84
CA GLN A 73 -12.88 19.71 23.22
C GLN A 73 -12.37 18.95 21.99
N LEU A 74 -13.26 18.67 21.04
CA LEU A 74 -12.90 17.98 19.80
C LEU A 74 -11.98 18.83 18.92
N ILE A 75 -12.25 20.13 18.81
CA ILE A 75 -11.39 21.09 18.09
C ILE A 75 -9.99 21.15 18.72
N SER A 76 -9.92 21.26 20.06
CA SER A 76 -8.66 21.31 20.80
C SER A 76 -7.79 20.08 20.50
N ARG A 77 -8.38 18.88 20.54
CA ARG A 77 -7.66 17.62 20.25
C ARG A 77 -7.41 17.34 18.77
N ALA A 78 -8.19 17.94 17.87
CA ALA A 78 -8.07 17.76 16.42
C ALA A 78 -7.29 18.92 15.76
N ASN A 79 -6.21 19.38 16.42
CA ASN A 79 -5.27 20.40 15.93
C ASN A 79 -5.91 21.78 15.65
N GLY A 80 -6.89 22.20 16.46
CA GLY A 80 -7.42 23.56 16.43
C GLY A 80 -8.20 23.95 15.18
N MET A 81 -8.78 22.98 14.46
CA MET A 81 -9.52 23.28 13.23
C MET A 81 -10.78 24.12 13.46
N SER A 82 -11.20 24.89 12.44
CA SER A 82 -12.41 25.70 12.56
C SER A 82 -13.68 24.85 12.78
N PRO A 83 -14.73 25.39 13.44
CA PRO A 83 -15.99 24.67 13.61
C PRO A 83 -16.66 24.23 12.30
N ALA A 84 -16.50 25.01 11.22
CA ALA A 84 -17.01 24.64 9.90
C ALA A 84 -16.26 23.43 9.32
N THR A 85 -14.92 23.43 9.43
CA THR A 85 -14.05 22.31 9.04
C THR A 85 -14.39 21.05 9.83
N LEU A 86 -14.61 21.18 11.15
CA LEU A 86 -15.02 20.07 12.01
C LEU A 86 -16.31 19.41 11.51
N ARG A 87 -17.37 20.19 11.28
CA ARG A 87 -18.67 19.66 10.81
C ARG A 87 -18.52 18.94 9.46
N ARG A 88 -17.76 19.53 8.53
CA ARG A 88 -17.49 18.93 7.21
C ARG A 88 -16.81 17.56 7.35
N HIS A 89 -15.76 17.45 8.15
CA HIS A 89 -15.01 16.20 8.25
C HIS A 89 -15.65 15.17 9.19
N LEU A 90 -16.49 15.58 10.14
CA LEU A 90 -17.40 14.67 10.83
C LEU A 90 -18.39 14.02 9.85
N ALA A 91 -18.93 14.78 8.90
CA ALA A 91 -19.78 14.21 7.86
C ALA A 91 -19.02 13.19 7.00
N VAL A 92 -17.73 13.44 6.68
CA VAL A 92 -16.87 12.46 5.99
C VAL A 92 -16.73 11.18 6.81
N LEU A 93 -16.43 11.24 8.11
CA LEU A 93 -16.32 10.04 8.94
C LEU A 93 -17.62 9.21 8.95
N VAL A 94 -18.77 9.87 8.98
CA VAL A 94 -20.08 9.21 8.91
C VAL A 94 -20.33 8.61 7.52
N GLN A 95 -19.97 9.33 6.45
CA GLN A 95 -20.11 8.85 5.07
C GLN A 95 -19.24 7.62 4.79
N CYS A 96 -18.01 7.60 5.30
CA CYS A 96 -17.10 6.44 5.24
C CYS A 96 -17.52 5.29 6.16
N GLY A 97 -18.54 5.48 7.01
CA GLY A 97 -18.98 4.48 7.98
C GLY A 97 -17.94 4.19 9.07
N LEU A 98 -17.06 5.15 9.37
CA LEU A 98 -16.06 5.05 10.46
C LEU A 98 -16.65 5.40 11.82
N VAL A 99 -17.72 6.21 11.84
CA VAL A 99 -18.47 6.56 13.05
C VAL A 99 -19.96 6.60 12.73
N ILE A 100 -20.80 6.23 13.70
CA ILE A 100 -22.25 6.41 13.60
C ILE A 100 -22.62 7.63 14.47
N ARG A 101 -23.41 8.53 13.90
CA ARG A 101 -23.92 9.68 14.64
C ARG A 101 -25.24 9.31 15.33
N ARG A 102 -25.26 9.32 16.66
CA ARG A 102 -26.47 9.16 17.49
C ARG A 102 -26.99 10.53 17.88
N ASP A 103 -27.86 11.11 17.04
CA ASP A 103 -28.44 12.44 17.30
C ASP A 103 -29.60 12.38 18.30
N SER A 104 -29.66 13.36 19.20
CA SER A 104 -30.80 13.59 20.09
C SER A 104 -31.95 14.28 19.34
N PRO A 105 -33.22 14.03 19.71
CA PRO A 105 -34.38 14.76 19.17
C PRO A 105 -34.26 16.29 19.26
N ASN A 106 -33.48 16.82 20.21
CA ASN A 106 -33.26 18.26 20.41
C ASN A 106 -31.91 18.79 19.84
N GLY A 107 -31.15 17.98 19.09
CA GLY A 107 -29.90 18.42 18.44
C GLY A 107 -28.73 18.74 19.39
N LYS A 108 -28.85 18.48 20.70
CA LYS A 108 -27.77 18.62 21.70
C LYS A 108 -27.17 17.24 22.04
N ARG A 109 -25.85 17.18 22.25
CA ARG A 109 -25.15 15.97 22.71
C ARG A 109 -25.17 15.92 24.23
N PHE A 110 -25.89 14.98 24.82
CA PHE A 110 -25.93 14.73 26.26
C PHE A 110 -26.14 13.25 26.54
N ALA A 111 -25.57 12.74 27.63
CA ALA A 111 -25.93 11.43 28.18
C ALA A 111 -27.08 11.63 29.17
N ARG A 112 -28.17 10.88 29.03
CA ARG A 112 -29.21 10.82 30.07
C ARG A 112 -28.82 9.72 31.04
N LYS A 113 -28.52 10.09 32.29
CA LYS A 113 -28.37 9.11 33.37
C LYS A 113 -29.77 8.72 33.86
N GLY A 114 -30.04 7.42 33.93
CA GLY A 114 -31.26 6.89 34.51
C GLY A 114 -31.31 7.10 36.03
N PRO A 115 -32.42 6.75 36.69
CA PRO A 115 -32.64 6.97 38.13
C PRO A 115 -31.54 6.39 39.03
N ASN A 116 -30.83 5.36 38.56
CA ASN A 116 -29.78 4.64 39.29
C ASN A 116 -28.35 5.06 38.88
N GLY A 117 -28.18 6.13 38.09
CA GLY A 117 -26.88 6.64 37.67
C GLY A 117 -26.25 5.94 36.45
N GLU A 118 -26.87 4.88 35.93
CA GLU A 118 -26.49 4.23 34.66
C GLU A 118 -26.85 5.10 33.45
N ILE A 119 -26.03 5.08 32.39
CA ILE A 119 -26.32 5.84 31.16
C ILE A 119 -27.47 5.15 30.43
N GLU A 120 -28.65 5.75 30.47
CA GLU A 120 -29.89 5.17 29.90
C GLU A 120 -29.98 5.42 28.38
N GLN A 121 -29.43 6.56 27.90
CA GLN A 121 -29.32 6.91 26.47
C GLN A 121 -28.10 7.81 26.22
N ALA A 122 -27.22 7.40 25.30
CA ALA A 122 -26.03 8.15 24.89
C ALA A 122 -26.22 8.81 23.51
N TYR A 123 -26.29 10.15 23.47
CA TYR A 123 -26.38 10.94 22.24
C TYR A 123 -25.01 11.55 21.88
N GLY A 124 -24.29 10.91 20.96
CA GLY A 124 -22.91 11.22 20.61
C GLY A 124 -22.43 10.55 19.32
N PHE A 125 -21.17 10.12 19.31
CA PHE A 125 -20.57 9.34 18.24
C PHE A 125 -20.33 7.93 18.71
N ASP A 126 -20.92 6.99 17.99
CA ASP A 126 -20.79 5.56 18.20
C ASP A 126 -19.60 5.05 17.38
N LEU A 127 -18.65 4.45 18.11
CA LEU A 127 -17.38 3.92 17.59
C LEU A 127 -17.42 2.41 17.34
N THR A 128 -18.57 1.74 17.51
CA THR A 128 -18.75 0.32 17.18
C THR A 128 -18.27 -0.07 15.78
N PRO A 129 -18.37 0.79 14.72
CA PRO A 129 -17.80 0.45 13.42
C PRO A 129 -16.30 0.13 13.43
N ILE A 130 -15.54 0.66 14.40
CA ILE A 130 -14.10 0.38 14.58
C ILE A 130 -13.87 -1.09 14.98
N VAL A 131 -14.78 -1.68 15.74
CA VAL A 131 -14.71 -3.10 16.12
C VAL A 131 -15.16 -3.98 14.97
N VAL A 132 -16.36 -3.69 14.45
CA VAL A 132 -17.02 -4.52 13.42
C VAL A 132 -16.21 -4.65 12.15
N ARG A 133 -15.56 -3.54 11.72
CA ARG A 133 -14.82 -3.48 10.47
C ARG A 133 -13.31 -3.60 10.68
N ALA A 134 -12.86 -4.00 11.88
CA ALA A 134 -11.44 -4.07 12.20
C ALA A 134 -10.66 -4.95 11.21
N GLN A 135 -11.21 -6.13 10.87
CA GLN A 135 -10.59 -7.04 9.92
C GLN A 135 -10.57 -6.45 8.49
N GLU A 136 -11.68 -5.86 8.05
CA GLU A 136 -11.75 -5.16 6.76
C GLU A 136 -10.66 -4.08 6.63
N PHE A 137 -10.49 -3.24 7.67
CA PHE A 137 -9.46 -2.20 7.65
C PHE A 137 -8.06 -2.78 7.64
N LYS A 138 -7.82 -3.88 8.36
CA LYS A 138 -6.54 -4.59 8.35
C LYS A 138 -6.22 -5.12 6.95
N ASP A 139 -7.16 -5.80 6.31
CA ASP A 139 -6.97 -6.36 4.95
C ASP A 139 -6.69 -5.25 3.92
N LEU A 140 -7.42 -4.14 4.00
CA LEU A 140 -7.17 -2.96 3.15
C LEU A 140 -5.78 -2.37 3.40
N ALA A 141 -5.35 -2.26 4.65
CA ALA A 141 -4.02 -1.75 4.99
C ALA A 141 -2.91 -2.66 4.46
N GLU A 142 -3.06 -3.98 4.64
CA GLU A 142 -2.12 -4.98 4.12
C GLU A 142 -2.02 -4.92 2.59
N ALA A 143 -3.16 -4.79 1.89
CA ALA A 143 -3.19 -4.62 0.44
C ALA A 143 -2.45 -3.35 -0.02
N VAL A 144 -2.64 -2.23 0.68
CA VAL A 144 -1.95 -0.96 0.37
C VAL A 144 -0.43 -1.10 0.58
N VAL A 145 -0.01 -1.71 1.68
CA VAL A 145 1.42 -1.96 1.96
C VAL A 145 2.03 -2.88 0.90
N ALA A 146 1.33 -3.95 0.54
CA ALA A 146 1.77 -4.90 -0.48
C ALA A 146 1.94 -4.23 -1.85
N GLU A 147 0.98 -3.41 -2.27
CA GLU A 147 1.04 -2.69 -3.55
C GLU A 147 2.20 -1.67 -3.58
N ARG A 148 2.42 -0.92 -2.49
CA ARG A 148 3.58 0.00 -2.38
C ARG A 148 4.90 -0.76 -2.46
N ARG A 149 5.00 -1.91 -1.80
CA ARG A 149 6.19 -2.76 -1.84
C ARG A 149 6.42 -3.31 -3.26
N ALA A 150 5.37 -3.80 -3.92
CA ALA A 150 5.45 -4.32 -5.27
C ALA A 150 5.87 -3.23 -6.28
N LEU A 151 5.32 -2.01 -6.16
CA LEU A 151 5.75 -0.87 -6.97
C LEU A 151 7.22 -0.51 -6.74
N LYS A 152 7.70 -0.55 -5.49
CA LYS A 152 9.12 -0.32 -5.17
C LYS A 152 10.02 -1.37 -5.83
N LEU A 153 9.68 -2.65 -5.70
CA LEU A 153 10.42 -3.75 -6.32
C LEU A 153 10.44 -3.63 -7.86
N ALA A 154 9.32 -3.27 -8.48
CA ALA A 154 9.26 -3.06 -9.92
C ALA A 154 10.25 -1.98 -10.39
N LYS A 155 10.34 -0.86 -9.66
CA LYS A 155 11.30 0.22 -9.93
C LYS A 155 12.74 -0.21 -9.69
N GLU A 156 13.00 -0.99 -8.64
CA GLU A 156 14.34 -1.51 -8.34
C GLU A 156 14.83 -2.44 -9.46
N ARG A 157 13.99 -3.35 -9.97
CA ARG A 157 14.33 -4.19 -11.14
C ARG A 157 14.70 -3.36 -12.36
N ILE A 158 13.90 -2.33 -12.69
CA ILE A 158 14.23 -1.41 -13.79
C ILE A 158 15.63 -0.80 -13.59
N THR A 159 15.91 -0.27 -12.39
CA THR A 159 17.22 0.34 -12.10
C THR A 159 18.37 -0.65 -12.28
N LEU A 160 18.23 -1.88 -11.80
CA LEU A 160 19.25 -2.92 -11.91
C LEU A 160 19.45 -3.36 -13.37
N CYS A 161 18.37 -3.72 -14.07
CA CYS A 161 18.45 -4.14 -15.47
C CYS A 161 19.05 -3.04 -16.35
N ARG A 162 18.68 -1.77 -16.17
CA ARG A 162 19.28 -0.66 -16.92
C ARG A 162 20.80 -0.59 -16.73
N ARG A 163 21.26 -0.67 -15.48
CA ARG A 163 22.69 -0.64 -15.16
C ARG A 163 23.42 -1.79 -15.84
N ASP A 164 22.86 -2.99 -15.75
CA ASP A 164 23.50 -4.20 -16.23
C ASP A 164 23.51 -4.26 -17.76
N VAL A 165 22.40 -3.91 -18.44
CA VAL A 165 22.32 -3.80 -19.91
C VAL A 165 23.36 -2.82 -20.44
N VAL A 166 23.43 -1.59 -19.88
CA VAL A 166 24.40 -0.58 -20.33
C VAL A 166 25.82 -1.09 -20.16
N LYS A 167 26.12 -1.74 -19.04
CA LYS A 167 27.45 -2.31 -18.78
C LYS A 167 27.80 -3.42 -19.77
N MET A 168 26.87 -4.35 -20.03
CA MET A 168 27.09 -5.46 -20.95
C MET A 168 27.28 -4.98 -22.40
N ILE A 169 26.49 -3.99 -22.85
CA ILE A 169 26.66 -3.37 -24.16
C ILE A 169 28.04 -2.72 -24.27
N ALA A 170 28.47 -1.97 -23.24
CA ALA A 170 29.80 -1.36 -23.21
C ALA A 170 30.90 -2.43 -23.30
N THR A 171 30.80 -3.51 -22.51
CA THR A 171 31.74 -4.64 -22.58
C THR A 171 31.78 -5.28 -23.97
N GLY A 172 30.63 -5.52 -24.59
CA GLY A 172 30.56 -6.07 -25.94
C GLY A 172 31.26 -5.22 -27.00
N ILE A 173 31.15 -3.89 -26.88
CA ILE A 173 31.83 -2.92 -27.74
C ILE A 173 33.34 -2.89 -27.46
N ASP A 174 33.73 -2.79 -26.20
CA ASP A 174 35.14 -2.67 -25.78
C ASP A 174 35.96 -3.92 -26.14
N GLU A 175 35.36 -5.11 -26.01
CA GLU A 175 35.96 -6.40 -26.37
C GLU A 175 35.82 -6.74 -27.86
N ALA A 176 35.27 -5.83 -28.67
CA ALA A 176 35.06 -5.99 -30.11
C ALA A 176 34.31 -7.28 -30.51
N ILE A 177 33.36 -7.72 -29.68
CA ILE A 177 32.57 -8.93 -29.93
C ILE A 177 31.67 -8.70 -31.16
N PRO A 178 31.60 -9.64 -32.13
CA PRO A 178 30.83 -9.45 -33.35
C PRO A 178 29.31 -9.61 -33.09
N ALA A 179 28.61 -8.49 -32.84
CA ALA A 179 27.16 -8.42 -32.68
C ALA A 179 26.60 -7.03 -33.03
N ASP A 180 25.27 -6.91 -33.14
CA ASP A 180 24.59 -5.62 -33.38
C ASP A 180 24.43 -4.78 -32.09
N TRP A 181 25.56 -4.31 -31.53
CA TRP A 181 25.57 -3.48 -30.32
C TRP A 181 24.81 -2.17 -30.47
N ARG A 182 24.75 -1.61 -31.69
CA ARG A 182 23.96 -0.39 -32.00
C ARG A 182 22.46 -0.68 -31.98
N GLY A 183 22.04 -1.88 -32.40
CA GLY A 183 20.67 -2.37 -32.25
C GLY A 183 20.27 -2.44 -30.78
N PHE A 184 21.09 -3.11 -29.95
CA PHE A 184 20.84 -3.20 -28.51
C PHE A 184 20.81 -1.85 -27.80
N GLN A 185 21.70 -0.93 -28.17
CA GLN A 185 21.71 0.42 -27.61
C GLN A 185 20.41 1.19 -27.96
N ARG A 186 19.95 1.13 -29.21
CA ARG A 186 18.69 1.78 -29.61
C ARG A 186 17.48 1.19 -28.87
N ALA A 187 17.41 -0.14 -28.79
CA ALA A 187 16.34 -0.81 -28.05
C ALA A 187 16.33 -0.38 -26.57
N TYR A 188 17.50 -0.29 -25.93
CA TYR A 188 17.62 0.22 -24.57
C TYR A 188 17.13 1.67 -24.45
N GLU A 189 17.56 2.56 -25.34
CA GLU A 189 17.18 3.97 -25.33
C GLU A 189 15.66 4.15 -25.49
N ASP A 190 15.04 3.38 -26.39
CA ASP A 190 13.59 3.38 -26.63
C ASP A 190 12.79 2.90 -25.40
N ILE A 191 13.27 1.87 -24.70
CA ILE A 191 12.64 1.39 -23.46
C ILE A 191 12.85 2.40 -22.32
N ALA A 192 14.07 2.88 -22.14
CA ALA A 192 14.42 3.82 -21.08
C ALA A 192 13.70 5.17 -21.24
N GLY A 193 13.49 5.63 -22.47
CA GLY A 193 12.76 6.85 -22.79
C GLY A 193 11.27 6.81 -22.40
N ARG A 194 10.69 5.61 -22.25
CA ARG A 194 9.28 5.43 -21.85
C ARG A 194 9.06 5.37 -20.34
N ILE A 195 10.12 5.40 -19.52
CA ILE A 195 9.99 5.31 -18.05
C ILE A 195 9.25 6.53 -17.50
N PRO A 196 8.05 6.35 -16.92
CA PRO A 196 7.26 7.47 -16.43
C PRO A 196 7.79 7.98 -15.08
N ARG A 197 7.55 9.27 -14.79
CA ARG A 197 7.81 9.84 -13.45
C ARG A 197 6.82 9.34 -12.40
N THR A 198 5.57 9.13 -12.80
CA THR A 198 4.47 8.65 -11.94
C THR A 198 3.50 7.87 -12.81
N ALA A 199 3.19 6.64 -12.41
CA ALA A 199 2.34 5.71 -13.15
C ALA A 199 1.88 4.59 -12.19
N PRO A 200 0.84 3.82 -12.54
CA PRO A 200 0.48 2.63 -11.80
C PRO A 200 1.56 1.53 -11.94
N ARG A 201 1.59 0.58 -10.99
CA ARG A 201 2.58 -0.50 -10.94
C ARG A 201 2.69 -1.28 -12.25
N GLN A 202 1.56 -1.56 -12.90
CA GLN A 202 1.50 -2.34 -14.13
C GLN A 202 2.35 -1.72 -15.25
N SER A 203 2.44 -0.39 -15.31
CA SER A 203 3.31 0.30 -16.27
C SER A 203 4.79 0.05 -15.99
N TYR A 204 5.19 0.03 -14.71
CA TYR A 204 6.58 -0.30 -14.34
C TYR A 204 6.88 -1.78 -14.54
N ASP A 205 5.92 -2.68 -14.27
CA ASP A 205 6.10 -4.11 -14.53
C ASP A 205 6.30 -4.40 -16.02
N ALA A 206 5.51 -3.77 -16.90
CA ALA A 206 5.67 -3.92 -18.34
C ALA A 206 7.07 -3.48 -18.80
N ILE A 207 7.52 -2.30 -18.36
CA ILE A 207 8.84 -1.77 -18.71
C ILE A 207 9.97 -2.64 -18.12
N ALA A 208 9.79 -3.15 -16.90
CA ALA A 208 10.75 -4.08 -16.30
C ALA A 208 10.88 -5.34 -17.15
N GLY A 209 9.76 -5.94 -17.59
CA GLY A 209 9.76 -7.12 -18.45
C GLY A 209 10.44 -6.88 -19.81
N GLU A 210 10.22 -5.71 -20.42
CA GLU A 210 10.91 -5.34 -21.67
C GLU A 210 12.42 -5.18 -21.47
N LEU A 211 12.86 -4.57 -20.37
CA LEU A 211 14.29 -4.45 -20.03
C LEU A 211 14.92 -5.81 -19.70
N GLU A 212 14.18 -6.69 -19.00
CA GLU A 212 14.63 -8.04 -18.68
C GLU A 212 14.79 -8.89 -19.95
N ALA A 213 13.89 -8.74 -20.91
CA ALA A 213 14.01 -9.39 -22.22
C ALA A 213 15.26 -8.91 -22.98
N LEU A 214 15.48 -7.59 -23.05
CA LEU A 214 16.68 -7.04 -23.67
C LEU A 214 17.96 -7.48 -22.93
N TRP A 215 17.92 -7.51 -21.60
CA TRP A 215 19.02 -8.00 -20.79
C TRP A 215 19.38 -9.44 -21.13
N LEU A 216 18.39 -10.32 -21.27
CA LEU A 216 18.59 -11.72 -21.63
C LEU A 216 19.17 -11.87 -23.05
N GLU A 217 18.70 -11.09 -24.02
CA GLU A 217 19.25 -11.09 -25.39
C GLU A 217 20.73 -10.68 -25.42
N VAL A 218 21.06 -9.61 -24.72
CA VAL A 218 22.45 -9.11 -24.62
C VAL A 218 23.33 -10.13 -23.90
N GLN A 219 22.85 -10.71 -22.79
CA GLN A 219 23.58 -11.73 -22.05
C GLN A 219 23.84 -12.97 -22.92
N ASN A 220 22.81 -13.52 -23.58
CA ASN A 220 22.94 -14.69 -24.44
C ASN A 220 23.94 -14.46 -25.57
N THR A 221 24.00 -13.24 -26.12
CA THR A 221 24.97 -12.86 -27.15
C THR A 221 26.41 -12.95 -26.62
N LEU A 222 26.65 -12.42 -25.41
CA LEU A 222 27.96 -12.50 -24.75
C LEU A 222 28.33 -13.95 -24.38
N GLU A 223 27.40 -14.71 -23.80
CA GLU A 223 27.63 -16.10 -23.39
C GLU A 223 27.93 -17.01 -24.59
N THR A 224 27.18 -16.87 -25.69
CA THR A 224 27.40 -17.64 -26.91
C THR A 224 28.80 -17.38 -27.47
N PHE A 225 29.25 -16.11 -27.46
CA PHE A 225 30.60 -15.77 -27.89
C PHE A 225 31.66 -16.44 -27.00
N VAL A 226 31.55 -16.33 -25.67
CA VAL A 226 32.49 -16.94 -24.72
C VAL A 226 32.57 -18.45 -24.90
N ASN A 227 31.43 -19.12 -25.04
CA ASN A 227 31.39 -20.58 -25.23
C ASN A 227 32.06 -21.00 -26.55
N SER A 228 31.75 -20.32 -27.65
CA SER A 228 32.39 -20.60 -28.94
C SER A 228 33.90 -20.37 -28.93
N HIS A 229 34.37 -19.38 -28.17
CA HIS A 229 35.81 -19.09 -28.06
C HIS A 229 36.55 -20.14 -27.21
N ASN A 230 35.92 -20.64 -26.14
CA ASN A 230 36.46 -21.72 -25.32
C ASN A 230 36.53 -23.05 -26.09
N GLU A 231 35.54 -23.37 -26.92
CA GLU A 231 35.57 -24.58 -27.77
C GLU A 231 36.68 -24.51 -28.84
N ASN A 232 36.85 -23.37 -29.52
CA ASN A 232 37.94 -23.16 -30.48
C ASN A 232 39.35 -23.20 -29.83
N ALA A 233 39.47 -22.69 -28.60
CA ALA A 233 40.73 -22.75 -27.84
C ALA A 233 41.08 -24.20 -27.45
N ASN A 234 40.09 -25.03 -27.12
CA ASN A 234 40.29 -26.45 -26.84
C ASN A 234 40.56 -27.29 -28.11
N GLU A 235 39.91 -26.99 -29.25
CA GLU A 235 40.20 -27.68 -30.52
C GLU A 235 41.65 -27.45 -31.00
N SER A 236 42.21 -26.27 -30.73
CA SER A 236 43.60 -25.92 -31.05
C SER A 236 44.65 -26.67 -30.22
N HIS A 237 44.23 -27.43 -29.20
CA HIS A 237 45.08 -28.31 -28.39
C HIS A 237 45.04 -29.79 -28.79
N SER A 238 44.43 -30.15 -29.93
CA SER A 238 44.58 -31.49 -30.51
C SER A 238 45.93 -31.61 -31.23
N GLU A 239 46.93 -32.03 -30.45
CA GLU A 239 48.30 -32.28 -30.87
C GLU A 239 48.38 -33.10 -32.17
N ARG A 240 49.22 -32.61 -33.10
CA ARG A 240 49.65 -33.33 -34.29
C ARG A 240 50.14 -34.72 -33.87
N HIS A 241 49.36 -35.74 -34.19
CA HIS A 241 49.76 -37.14 -34.02
C HIS A 241 50.95 -37.42 -34.96
N ILE A 242 52.17 -37.28 -34.45
CA ILE A 242 53.39 -37.66 -35.17
C ILE A 242 53.46 -39.19 -35.12
N GLN A 243 52.94 -39.86 -36.16
CA GLN A 243 53.27 -41.26 -36.41
C GLN A 243 54.74 -41.35 -36.86
N ASN A 244 55.59 -41.90 -36.00
CA ASN A 244 56.95 -42.26 -36.36
C ASN A 244 57.02 -43.77 -36.54
N SER A 245 56.87 -44.21 -37.78
CA SER A 245 57.07 -45.60 -38.20
C SER A 245 58.50 -45.77 -38.71
N LYS A 246 59.36 -46.46 -37.95
CA LYS A 246 60.51 -47.21 -38.50
C LYS A 246 60.76 -48.51 -37.71
N PRO A 247 61.25 -49.57 -38.40
CA PRO A 247 61.35 -50.95 -37.88
C PRO A 247 62.59 -51.19 -37.03
#